data_AF-A0A1C4PS11-F1
#
_entry.id   AF-A0A1C4PS11-F1
#
_cell.length_a   1.000
_cell.length_b   1.000
_cell.length_c   1.000
_cell.angle_alpha   90.00
_cell.angle_beta   90.00
_cell.angle_gamma   90.00
#
_symmetry.space_group_name_H-M   'P 1'
#
loop_
_entity.id
_entity.type
_entity.pdbx_description
1 polymer ?
#
loop_
_entity_poly.entity_id
_entity_poly.type
_entity_poly.pdbx_seq_one_letter_code
_entity_poly.pdbx_strand_id
1 'polypeptide(L)'
;MLAPGSHPHPGYAEFADQLVTFTGPWSRYRWSEAPEWTAAHPPSRFAHLVHSLPANHLDTALRIARWQGAGTVCLTDRSDRGGVEPWEGLPGYWNEAVRKIRRKG
;
A
#
# COMPACT_ATOMS: atom_id res chain seq x y z
N MET A 1 -14.99 14.93 -14.95
CA MET A 1 -14.33 16.15 -14.43
C MET A 1 -12.84 15.98 -14.68
N LEU A 2 -12.19 16.95 -15.36
CA LEU A 2 -10.83 16.84 -15.91
C LEU A 2 -9.77 16.70 -14.80
N ALA A 3 -8.95 15.64 -14.85
CA ALA A 3 -7.67 15.58 -14.13
C ALA A 3 -6.53 15.63 -15.17
N PRO A 4 -5.63 16.62 -15.12
CA PRO A 4 -4.48 16.70 -16.02
C PRO A 4 -3.43 15.66 -15.61
N GLY A 5 -3.05 14.81 -16.57
CA GLY A 5 -1.68 14.34 -16.76
C GLY A 5 -1.07 13.43 -15.70
N SER A 6 -1.53 12.18 -15.62
CA SER A 6 -0.68 10.97 -15.67
C SER A 6 -1.56 9.78 -15.35
N HIS A 7 -1.56 8.78 -16.24
CA HIS A 7 -2.23 7.53 -15.92
C HIS A 7 -1.44 6.87 -14.78
N PRO A 8 -2.10 6.36 -13.73
CA PRO A 8 -1.40 5.58 -12.71
C PRO A 8 -0.62 4.46 -13.39
N HIS A 9 0.53 4.09 -12.81
CA HIS A 9 1.36 3.02 -13.33
C HIS A 9 0.48 1.80 -13.69
N PRO A 10 0.62 1.17 -14.88
CA PRO A 10 -0.33 0.17 -15.38
C PRO A 10 -0.60 -1.00 -14.42
N GLY A 11 0.36 -1.33 -13.55
CA GLY A 11 0.18 -2.29 -12.46
C GLY A 11 -0.96 -1.98 -11.48
N TYR A 12 -1.47 -0.73 -11.43
CA TYR A 12 -2.64 -0.39 -10.64
C TYR A 12 -3.97 -0.90 -11.24
N ALA A 13 -4.00 -1.22 -12.54
CA ALA A 13 -5.17 -1.79 -13.19
C ALA A 13 -5.53 -3.17 -12.63
N GLU A 14 -4.57 -3.92 -12.08
CA GLU A 14 -4.79 -5.21 -11.44
C GLU A 14 -5.61 -5.12 -10.13
N PHE A 15 -5.81 -3.91 -9.59
CA PHE A 15 -6.55 -3.70 -8.33
C PHE A 15 -7.98 -3.20 -8.52
N ALA A 16 -8.50 -3.14 -9.75
CA ALA A 16 -9.83 -2.56 -10.04
C ALA A 16 -10.99 -3.27 -9.32
N ASP A 17 -10.81 -4.54 -8.92
CA ASP A 17 -11.79 -5.33 -8.15
C ASP A 17 -11.63 -5.22 -6.63
N GLN A 18 -10.68 -4.43 -6.14
CA GLN A 18 -10.35 -4.30 -4.71
C GLN A 18 -10.73 -2.92 -4.17
N LEU A 19 -11.35 -2.89 -2.99
CA LEU A 19 -11.64 -1.65 -2.28
C LEU A 19 -10.39 -1.19 -1.51
N VAL A 20 -10.01 0.07 -1.71
CA VAL A 20 -8.97 0.71 -0.89
C VAL A 20 -9.54 1.09 0.47
N THR A 21 -9.18 0.34 1.52
CA THR A 21 -9.64 0.58 2.90
C THR A 21 -8.70 1.47 3.71
N PHE A 22 -7.48 1.73 3.20
CA PHE A 22 -6.57 2.71 3.77
C PHE A 22 -5.77 3.41 2.67
N THR A 23 -5.65 4.74 2.77
CA THR A 23 -4.71 5.55 1.99
C THR A 23 -4.08 6.62 2.88
N GLY A 24 -2.75 6.73 2.84
CA GLY A 24 -2.02 7.81 3.53
C GLY A 24 -0.62 7.43 4.04
N PRO A 25 -0.02 8.30 4.88
CA PRO A 25 1.35 8.14 5.33
C PRO A 25 1.47 7.07 6.42
N TRP A 26 2.66 6.46 6.52
CA TRP A 26 3.04 5.54 7.61
C TRP A 26 2.70 6.08 9.01
N SER A 27 2.84 7.40 9.22
CA SER A 27 2.57 8.03 10.51
C SER A 27 1.14 7.87 10.99
N ARG A 28 0.18 7.82 10.06
CA ARG A 28 -1.23 7.51 10.33
C ARG A 28 -1.47 6.01 10.31
N TYR A 29 -0.86 5.31 9.35
CA TYR A 29 -1.09 3.88 9.15
C TYR A 29 -0.74 3.04 10.38
N ARG A 30 0.36 3.34 11.08
CA ARG A 30 0.81 2.58 12.27
C ARG A 30 -0.18 2.61 13.44
N TRP A 31 -1.12 3.55 13.43
CA TRP A 31 -2.16 3.73 14.44
C TRP A 31 -3.57 3.54 13.86
N SER A 32 -3.67 2.98 12.65
CA SER A 32 -4.96 2.74 12.02
C SER A 32 -5.63 1.50 12.60
N GLU A 33 -6.96 1.45 12.45
CA GLU A 33 -7.80 0.31 12.79
C GLU A 33 -8.62 -0.09 11.57
N ALA A 34 -8.95 -1.37 11.47
CA ALA A 34 -9.85 -1.86 10.44
C ALA A 34 -11.31 -1.55 10.81
N PRO A 35 -12.13 -1.09 9.85
CA PRO A 35 -13.58 -1.05 10.05
C PRO A 35 -14.13 -2.46 10.30
N GLU A 36 -15.02 -2.63 11.27
CA GLU A 36 -15.53 -3.95 11.70
C GLU A 36 -16.11 -4.78 10.54
N TRP A 37 -16.81 -4.12 9.61
CA TRP A 37 -17.46 -4.79 8.49
C TRP A 37 -16.47 -5.53 7.57
N THR A 38 -15.18 -5.15 7.53
CA THR A 38 -14.20 -5.81 6.67
C THR A 38 -13.92 -7.25 7.13
N ALA A 39 -14.14 -7.57 8.42
CA ALA A 39 -13.96 -8.91 8.96
C ALA A 39 -14.94 -9.95 8.36
N ALA A 40 -16.05 -9.50 7.77
CA ALA A 40 -17.05 -10.36 7.12
C ALA A 40 -16.68 -10.76 5.68
N HIS A 41 -15.54 -10.29 5.16
CA HIS A 41 -15.15 -10.46 3.76
C HIS A 41 -13.73 -11.03 3.61
N PRO A 42 -13.46 -11.73 2.50
CA PRO A 42 -12.12 -12.25 2.24
C PRO A 42 -11.11 -11.12 2.05
N PRO A 43 -9.87 -11.26 2.56
CA PRO A 43 -8.85 -10.22 2.45
C PRO A 43 -8.52 -9.76 1.02
N SER A 44 -8.71 -10.65 0.04
CA SER A 44 -8.48 -10.36 -1.38
C SER A 44 -9.38 -9.26 -1.95
N ARG A 45 -10.41 -8.81 -1.21
CA ARG A 45 -11.25 -7.66 -1.59
C ARG A 45 -10.68 -6.32 -1.16
N PHE A 46 -9.61 -6.28 -0.35
CA PHE A 46 -9.13 -5.07 0.29
C PHE A 46 -7.67 -4.76 -0.03
N ALA A 47 -7.40 -3.47 -0.24
CA ALA A 47 -6.08 -2.94 -0.54
C ALA A 47 -5.71 -1.78 0.39
N HIS A 48 -4.45 -1.74 0.83
CA HIS A 48 -3.89 -0.59 1.55
C HIS A 48 -2.80 0.11 0.72
N LEU A 49 -2.89 1.43 0.63
CA LEU A 49 -1.91 2.29 -0.03
C LEU A 49 -1.17 3.11 1.04
N VAL A 50 0.06 2.72 1.37
CA VAL A 50 0.88 3.37 2.41
C VAL A 50 2.13 4.01 1.81
N HIS A 51 2.26 5.32 1.97
CA HIS A 51 3.43 6.08 1.55
C HIS A 51 4.23 6.59 2.75
N SER A 52 5.39 7.21 2.49
CA SER A 52 6.31 7.70 3.52
C SER A 52 6.72 6.59 4.51
N LEU A 53 6.81 5.34 4.06
CA LEU A 53 7.14 4.15 4.85
C LEU A 53 8.66 3.91 4.87
N PRO A 54 9.34 4.13 6.00
CA PRO A 54 10.75 3.79 6.12
C PRO A 54 10.99 2.28 5.96
N ALA A 55 12.08 1.88 5.30
CA ALA A 55 12.36 0.48 4.96
C ALA A 55 12.39 -0.46 6.17
N ASN A 56 12.86 0.02 7.32
CA ASN A 56 12.91 -0.73 8.59
C ASN A 56 11.51 -1.06 9.16
N HIS A 57 10.45 -0.44 8.65
CA HIS A 57 9.06 -0.68 9.06
C HIS A 57 8.27 -1.57 8.09
N LEU A 58 8.90 -2.08 7.02
CA LEU A 58 8.22 -2.90 6.02
C LEU A 58 7.53 -4.13 6.63
N ASP A 59 8.23 -4.86 7.50
CA ASP A 59 7.67 -6.06 8.15
C ASP A 59 6.51 -5.73 9.09
N THR A 60 6.57 -4.58 9.77
CA THR A 60 5.48 -4.08 10.62
C THR A 60 4.28 -3.68 9.78
N ALA A 61 4.49 -2.97 8.67
CA ALA A 61 3.41 -2.56 7.76
C ALA A 61 2.68 -3.78 7.17
N LEU A 62 3.43 -4.82 6.78
CA LEU A 62 2.86 -6.09 6.31
C LEU A 62 2.08 -6.82 7.40
N ARG A 63 2.49 -6.71 8.67
CA ARG A 63 1.75 -7.30 9.80
C ARG A 63 0.43 -6.56 10.05
N ILE A 64 0.46 -5.23 10.05
CA ILE A 64 -0.74 -4.40 10.18
C ILE A 64 -1.74 -4.73 9.07
N ALA A 65 -1.28 -4.82 7.82
CA ALA A 65 -2.14 -5.15 6.68
C ALA A 65 -2.85 -6.49 6.87
N ARG A 66 -2.10 -7.53 7.27
CA ARG A 66 -2.68 -8.85 7.56
C ARG A 66 -3.70 -8.82 8.69
N TRP A 67 -3.39 -8.11 9.79
CA TRP A 67 -4.31 -8.00 10.93
C TRP A 67 -5.57 -7.21 10.59
N GLN A 68 -5.48 -6.23 9.71
CA GLN A 68 -6.61 -5.43 9.25
C GLN A 68 -7.36 -6.06 8.06
N GLY A 69 -6.95 -7.24 7.60
CA GLY A 69 -7.63 -7.97 6.54
C GLY A 69 -7.33 -7.47 5.12
N ALA A 70 -6.24 -6.74 4.88
CA ALA A 70 -5.84 -6.36 3.52
C ALA A 70 -5.02 -7.46 2.83
N GLY A 71 -5.54 -8.00 1.73
CA GLY A 71 -4.87 -9.01 0.90
C GLY A 71 -3.85 -8.41 -0.06
N THR A 72 -3.99 -7.13 -0.39
CA THR A 72 -3.07 -6.38 -1.26
C THR A 72 -2.50 -5.17 -0.51
N VAL A 73 -1.22 -4.89 -0.72
CA VAL A 73 -0.58 -3.67 -0.23
C VAL A 73 0.26 -3.01 -1.33
N CYS A 74 0.18 -1.70 -1.42
CA CYS A 74 1.16 -0.87 -2.12
C CYS A 74 1.90 -0.03 -1.08
N LEU A 75 3.21 -0.23 -0.97
CA LEU A 75 4.05 0.35 0.07
C LEU A 75 5.22 1.10 -0.57
N THR A 76 5.46 2.35 -0.15
CA THR A 76 6.55 3.17 -0.69
C THR A 76 7.16 4.07 0.39
N ASP A 77 8.48 4.30 0.30
CA ASP A 77 9.19 5.33 1.10
C ASP A 77 8.99 6.75 0.57
N ARG A 78 8.51 6.89 -0.67
CA ARG A 78 8.21 8.19 -1.28
C ARG A 78 7.12 8.92 -0.50
N SER A 79 7.19 10.24 -0.45
CA SER A 79 6.23 11.09 0.25
C SER A 79 5.42 11.95 -0.71
N ASP A 80 4.23 12.35 -0.28
CA ASP A 80 3.35 13.33 -0.93
C ASP A 80 3.77 14.80 -0.70
N ARG A 81 4.86 15.01 0.06
CA ARG A 81 5.38 16.35 0.34
C ARG A 81 5.81 17.04 -0.96
N GLY A 82 5.48 18.32 -1.06
CA GLY A 82 5.81 19.14 -2.23
C GLY A 82 4.91 18.88 -3.45
N GLY A 83 3.77 18.20 -3.29
CA GLY A 83 2.83 17.93 -4.38
C GLY A 83 3.28 16.83 -5.33
N VAL A 84 4.31 16.07 -4.94
CA VAL A 84 4.80 14.91 -5.70
C VAL A 84 3.86 13.74 -5.48
N GLU A 85 3.54 13.03 -6.55
CA GLU A 85 2.76 11.80 -6.48
C GLU A 85 3.67 10.65 -5.95
N PRO A 86 3.34 10.00 -4.80
CA PRO A 86 4.22 9.00 -4.18
C PRO A 86 4.36 7.68 -4.94
N TRP A 87 3.42 7.38 -5.82
CA TRP A 87 3.22 6.17 -6.61
C TRP A 87 3.83 6.24 -8.03
N GLU A 88 4.27 7.42 -8.48
CA GLU A 88 4.93 7.66 -9.78
C GLU A 88 6.28 6.94 -9.97
N GLY A 89 6.77 6.22 -8.97
CA GLY A 89 7.96 5.40 -9.12
C GLY A 89 8.13 4.37 -8.00
N LEU A 90 9.08 3.47 -8.21
CA LEU A 90 9.32 2.37 -7.29
C LEU A 90 9.94 2.87 -5.96
N PRO A 91 9.67 2.17 -4.84
CA PRO A 91 10.33 2.44 -3.57
C PRO A 91 11.84 2.24 -3.66
N GLY A 92 12.62 3.02 -2.91
CA GLY A 92 14.09 2.90 -2.88
C GLY A 92 14.58 1.51 -2.43
N TYR A 93 13.79 0.79 -1.64
CA TYR A 93 14.07 -0.55 -1.14
C TYR A 93 13.46 -1.69 -1.98
N TRP A 94 12.89 -1.39 -3.16
CA TRP A 94 12.14 -2.35 -3.98
C TRP A 94 12.89 -3.67 -4.23
N ASN A 95 14.18 -3.57 -4.59
CA ASN A 95 15.00 -4.75 -4.87
C ASN A 95 15.20 -5.67 -3.66
N GLU A 96 15.23 -5.11 -2.44
CA GLU A 96 15.32 -5.89 -1.22
C GLU A 96 13.99 -6.56 -0.87
N ALA A 97 12.88 -5.83 -1.05
CA ALA A 97 11.53 -6.34 -0.80
C ALA A 97 11.20 -7.57 -1.67
N VAL A 98 11.48 -7.50 -2.98
CA VAL A 98 11.25 -8.62 -3.91
C VAL A 98 12.08 -9.86 -3.54
N ARG A 99 13.33 -9.68 -3.10
CA ARG A 99 14.18 -10.78 -2.62
C ARG A 99 13.61 -11.48 -1.39
N LYS A 100 13.03 -10.73 -0.45
CA LYS A 100 12.41 -11.28 0.76
C LYS A 100 11.14 -12.08 0.46
N ILE A 101 10.33 -11.64 -0.51
CA ILE A 101 9.13 -12.37 -0.94
C ILE A 101 9.53 -13.70 -1.62
N ARG A 102 10.51 -13.68 -2.52
CA ARG A 102 10.96 -14.88 -3.25
C ARG A 102 11.63 -15.95 -2.38
N ARG A 103 12.16 -15.62 -1.20
CA ARG A 103 12.74 -16.59 -0.24
C ARG A 103 11.72 -17.34 0.61
N LYS A 104 10.43 -17.00 0.53
CA LYS A 104 9.34 -17.69 1.23
C LYS A 104 8.53 -18.64 0.32
N GLY A 105 9.05 -18.97 -0.87
CA GLY A 105 8.48 -19.96 -1.79
C GLY A 105 9.16 -21.30 -1.66
#